data_AF-A0A0C3M7K0-F1
#
_entry.id   AF-A0A0C3M7K0-F1
#
_cell.length_a   1.000
_cell.length_b   1.000
_cell.length_c   1.000
_cell.angle_alpha   90.00
_cell.angle_beta   90.00
_cell.angle_gamma   90.00
#
_symmetry.space_group_name_H-M   'P 1'
#
loop_
_entity.id
_entity.type
_entity.pdbx_description
1 polymer ?
#
loop_
_entity_poly.entity_id
_entity_poly.type
_entity_poly.pdbx_seq_one_letter_code
_entity_poly.pdbx_strand_id
1 'polypeptide(L)'
;MALALGVPCVSTQWITDCLAGIEYTWPQYLLTAGHSDHLSAEVSQLYDSAWSSDLQLLHNPFRSRVIRRPWHELKVLCILLSPRGRGSDPNVLSRYVQMMCALGAASVELVADHKKASRQLSTYDHIVVNDEKVASFKKDAAGHALPPIGTISWFKQCLIGGHLLPLNT
;
A
#
# COMPACT_ATOMS: atom_id res chain seq x y z
N MET A 1 -5.71 -3.39 -2.42
CA MET A 1 -5.74 -4.55 -1.52
C MET A 1 -5.06 -5.79 -2.10
N ALA A 2 -5.43 -6.28 -3.28
CA ALA A 2 -4.87 -7.53 -3.85
C ALA A 2 -3.33 -7.57 -3.84
N LEU A 3 -2.67 -6.55 -4.42
CA LEU A 3 -1.20 -6.42 -4.41
C LEU A 3 -0.62 -6.41 -2.99
N ALA A 4 -1.28 -5.73 -2.04
CA ALA A 4 -0.81 -5.63 -0.66
C ALA A 4 -0.87 -6.99 0.04
N LEU A 5 -1.78 -7.88 -0.35
CA LEU A 5 -1.88 -9.25 0.17
C LEU A 5 -1.05 -10.24 -0.66
N GLY A 6 -0.64 -9.86 -1.86
CA GLY A 6 0.01 -10.75 -2.84
C GLY A 6 -0.96 -11.64 -3.60
N VAL A 7 -2.24 -11.26 -3.67
CA VAL A 7 -3.27 -11.96 -4.44
C VAL A 7 -3.08 -11.63 -5.93
N PRO A 8 -2.97 -12.63 -6.82
CA PRO A 8 -2.83 -12.39 -8.26
C PRO A 8 -4.00 -11.61 -8.84
N CYS A 9 -3.72 -10.47 -9.48
CA CYS A 9 -4.70 -9.77 -10.30
C CYS A 9 -4.65 -10.32 -11.73
N VAL A 10 -5.71 -10.98 -12.18
CA VAL A 10 -5.80 -11.60 -13.51
C VAL A 10 -6.85 -10.92 -14.37
N SER A 11 -6.63 -10.91 -15.68
CA SER A 11 -7.59 -10.41 -16.67
C SER A 11 -8.87 -11.23 -16.63
N THR A 12 -10.01 -10.57 -16.82
CA THR A 12 -11.31 -11.23 -16.97
C THR A 12 -11.36 -12.15 -18.19
N GLN A 13 -10.45 -11.96 -19.16
CA GLN A 13 -10.31 -12.85 -20.32
C GLN A 13 -10.02 -14.30 -19.91
N TRP A 14 -9.33 -14.52 -18.78
CA TRP A 14 -9.09 -15.87 -18.27
C TRP A 14 -10.39 -16.63 -18.03
N ILE A 15 -11.39 -15.95 -17.44
CA ILE A 15 -12.70 -16.53 -17.17
C ILE A 15 -13.43 -16.82 -18.49
N THR A 16 -13.39 -15.90 -19.44
CA THR A 16 -13.98 -16.08 -20.78
C THR A 16 -13.39 -17.30 -21.49
N ASP A 17 -12.07 -17.45 -21.45
CA ASP A 17 -11.35 -18.54 -22.11
C ASP A 17 -11.63 -19.88 -21.43
N CYS A 18 -11.71 -19.92 -20.08
CA CYS A 18 -12.15 -21.11 -19.35
C CYS A 18 -13.57 -21.54 -19.73
N LEU A 19 -14.51 -20.59 -19.85
CA LEU A 19 -15.89 -20.87 -20.26
C LEU A 19 -15.99 -21.36 -21.71
N ALA A 20 -15.03 -20.96 -22.57
CA ALA A 20 -14.90 -21.44 -23.94
C ALA A 20 -14.17 -22.79 -24.06
N GLY A 21 -13.75 -23.40 -22.94
CA GLY A 21 -13.04 -24.68 -22.93
C GLY A 21 -11.54 -24.58 -23.25
N ILE A 22 -10.94 -23.39 -23.17
CA ILE A 22 -9.49 -23.19 -23.36
C ILE A 22 -8.78 -23.45 -22.03
N GLU A 23 -7.81 -24.37 -22.02
CA GLU A 23 -7.12 -24.83 -20.82
C GLU A 23 -5.81 -24.08 -20.51
N TYR A 24 -5.81 -22.75 -20.64
CA TYR A 24 -4.65 -21.96 -20.23
C TYR A 24 -4.65 -21.68 -18.72
N THR A 25 -3.47 -21.78 -18.11
CA THR A 25 -3.29 -21.46 -16.69
C THR A 25 -3.38 -19.96 -16.45
N TRP A 26 -4.03 -19.54 -15.36
CA TRP A 26 -4.22 -18.13 -15.00
C TRP A 26 -2.96 -17.24 -15.01
N PRO A 27 -1.71 -17.71 -14.76
CA PRO A 27 -0.53 -16.85 -14.80
C PRO A 27 -0.31 -16.19 -16.16
N GLN A 28 -0.82 -16.77 -17.26
CA GLN A 28 -0.74 -16.19 -18.60
C GLN A 28 -1.63 -14.94 -18.76
N TYR A 29 -2.56 -14.73 -17.84
CA TYR A 29 -3.50 -13.60 -17.83
C TYR A 29 -3.20 -12.61 -16.71
N LEU A 30 -2.01 -12.69 -16.09
CA LEU A 30 -1.59 -11.75 -15.06
C LEU A 30 -1.54 -10.33 -15.63
N LEU A 31 -2.19 -9.41 -14.92
CA LEU A 31 -2.08 -7.99 -15.20
C LEU A 31 -0.72 -7.45 -14.71
N THR A 32 -0.37 -6.24 -15.11
CA THR A 32 0.74 -5.51 -14.49
C THR A 32 0.34 -5.11 -13.05
N ALA A 33 1.32 -4.95 -12.16
CA ALA A 33 1.06 -4.37 -10.84
C ALA A 33 0.71 -2.87 -10.94
N GLY A 34 1.17 -2.22 -12.00
CA GLY A 34 0.93 -0.80 -12.30
C GLY A 34 2.16 -0.15 -12.91
N HIS A 35 2.07 1.16 -13.10
CA HIS A 35 3.18 1.98 -13.56
C HIS A 35 4.06 2.41 -12.38
N SER A 36 5.36 2.12 -12.46
CA SER A 36 6.36 2.60 -11.51
C SER A 36 6.95 3.91 -12.01
N ASP A 37 6.69 5.00 -11.28
CA ASP A 37 7.28 6.31 -11.59
C ASP A 37 8.81 6.29 -11.43
N HIS A 38 9.32 5.42 -10.55
CA HIS A 38 10.76 5.29 -10.31
C HIS A 38 11.49 4.62 -11.49
N LEU A 39 10.82 3.69 -12.19
CA LEU A 39 11.39 2.98 -13.34
C LEU A 39 10.88 3.53 -14.67
N SER A 40 9.93 4.46 -14.66
CA SER A 40 9.22 4.97 -15.83
C SER A 40 8.64 3.85 -16.72
N ALA A 41 8.16 2.77 -16.10
CA ALA A 41 7.72 1.56 -16.78
C ALA A 41 6.62 0.82 -16.03
N GLU A 42 5.84 0.01 -16.75
CA GLU A 42 4.95 -0.95 -16.12
C GLU A 42 5.76 -2.07 -15.45
N VAL A 43 5.34 -2.47 -14.25
CA VAL A 43 6.03 -3.52 -13.48
C VAL A 43 5.15 -4.75 -13.31
N SER A 44 5.80 -5.90 -13.24
CA SER A 44 5.14 -7.18 -12.99
C SER A 44 4.65 -7.29 -11.54
N GLN A 45 3.56 -8.04 -11.34
CA GLN A 45 3.13 -8.41 -9.99
C GLN A 45 4.11 -9.40 -9.36
N LEU A 46 4.35 -9.24 -8.06
CA LEU A 46 4.96 -10.28 -7.24
C LEU A 46 3.85 -11.15 -6.63
N TYR A 47 3.86 -12.44 -6.92
CA TYR A 47 2.89 -13.40 -6.41
C TYR A 47 3.56 -14.71 -5.99
N ASP A 48 2.88 -15.49 -5.16
CA ASP A 48 3.31 -16.84 -4.78
C ASP A 48 2.75 -17.86 -5.77
N SER A 49 3.58 -18.65 -6.45
CA SER A 49 3.08 -19.65 -7.42
C SER A 49 2.22 -20.74 -6.77
N ALA A 50 2.33 -20.92 -5.45
CA ALA A 50 1.51 -21.83 -4.67
C ALA A 50 0.03 -21.40 -4.55
N TRP A 51 -0.36 -20.19 -5.02
CA TRP A 51 -1.78 -19.81 -5.15
C TRP A 51 -2.61 -20.83 -5.95
N SER A 52 -1.97 -21.60 -6.83
CA SER A 52 -2.62 -22.64 -7.63
C SER A 52 -2.85 -23.96 -6.89
N SER A 53 -2.11 -24.24 -5.81
CA SER A 53 -2.03 -25.57 -5.20
C SER A 53 -2.25 -25.58 -3.68
N ASP A 54 -2.07 -24.46 -2.99
CA ASP A 54 -2.22 -24.35 -1.54
C ASP A 54 -3.45 -23.52 -1.16
N LEU A 55 -4.56 -24.20 -0.84
CA LEU A 55 -5.79 -23.56 -0.37
C LEU A 55 -5.59 -22.81 0.96
N GLN A 56 -4.54 -23.10 1.74
CA GLN A 56 -4.25 -22.36 2.97
C GLN A 56 -3.84 -20.91 2.69
N LEU A 57 -3.27 -20.63 1.51
CA LEU A 57 -2.96 -19.25 1.10
C LEU A 57 -4.23 -18.42 0.85
N LEU A 58 -5.33 -19.05 0.41
CA LEU A 58 -6.63 -18.37 0.29
C LEU A 58 -7.17 -17.94 1.66
N HIS A 59 -7.02 -18.78 2.68
CA HIS A 59 -7.48 -18.47 4.03
C HIS A 59 -6.56 -17.53 4.79
N ASN A 60 -5.25 -17.63 4.57
CA ASN A 60 -4.26 -16.79 5.24
C ASN A 60 -3.11 -16.40 4.29
N PRO A 61 -3.28 -15.32 3.50
CA PRO A 61 -2.26 -14.84 2.57
C PRO A 61 -0.94 -14.41 3.25
N PHE A 62 -0.98 -14.13 4.56
CA PHE A 62 0.21 -13.74 5.34
C PHE A 62 1.18 -14.91 5.55
N ARG A 63 0.79 -16.15 5.26
CA ARG A 63 1.68 -17.31 5.33
C ARG A 63 2.68 -17.38 4.17
N SER A 64 2.41 -16.67 3.07
CA SER A 64 3.34 -16.67 1.94
C SER A 64 4.69 -16.09 2.38
N ARG A 65 5.75 -16.83 2.08
CA ARG A 65 7.15 -16.41 2.28
C ARG A 65 7.70 -15.64 1.08
N VAL A 66 6.97 -15.63 -0.04
CA VAL A 66 7.37 -14.97 -1.28
C VAL A 66 6.92 -13.50 -1.27
N ILE A 67 5.72 -13.23 -0.76
CA ILE A 67 5.16 -11.88 -0.73
C ILE A 67 5.93 -11.02 0.26
N ARG A 68 6.54 -9.95 -0.26
CA ARG A 68 7.29 -8.98 0.53
C ARG A 68 6.34 -8.18 1.42
N ARG A 69 6.78 -7.93 2.65
CA ARG A 69 6.11 -7.08 3.63
C ARG A 69 7.00 -5.86 3.91
N PRO A 70 7.12 -4.93 2.96
CA PRO A 70 8.10 -3.84 3.06
C PRO A 70 7.87 -2.90 4.25
N TRP A 71 6.71 -3.01 4.89
CA TRP A 71 6.32 -2.18 6.03
C TRP A 71 6.38 -2.98 7.33
N HIS A 72 7.04 -4.13 7.34
CA HIS A 72 7.12 -5.01 8.50
C HIS A 72 7.57 -4.25 9.76
N GLU A 73 6.77 -4.36 10.81
CA GLU A 73 7.00 -3.75 12.13
C GLU A 73 7.01 -2.22 12.20
N LEU A 74 6.72 -1.52 11.09
CA LEU A 74 6.69 -0.05 11.09
C LEU A 74 5.46 0.50 11.82
N LYS A 75 5.68 1.56 12.59
CA LYS A 75 4.66 2.42 13.20
C LYS A 75 4.44 3.62 12.30
N VAL A 76 3.25 3.73 11.73
CA VAL A 76 2.94 4.73 10.71
C VAL A 76 1.89 5.70 11.24
N LEU A 77 2.13 6.99 11.10
CA LEU A 77 1.11 8.03 11.26
C LEU A 77 0.56 8.44 9.90
N CYS A 78 -0.74 8.39 9.73
CA CYS A 78 -1.46 8.79 8.53
C CYS A 78 -2.27 10.06 8.79
N ILE A 79 -1.96 11.13 8.05
CA ILE A 79 -2.66 12.42 8.14
C ILE A 79 -3.36 12.68 6.81
N LEU A 80 -4.53 12.06 6.64
CA LEU A 80 -5.21 11.98 5.34
C LEU A 80 -6.54 12.74 5.28
N LEU A 81 -7.09 13.15 6.42
CA LEU A 81 -8.36 13.87 6.46
C LEU A 81 -8.19 15.36 6.17
N SER A 82 -9.27 16.00 5.72
CA SER A 82 -9.37 17.45 5.75
C SER A 82 -10.10 17.92 7.00
N PRO A 83 -9.50 18.82 7.80
CA PRO A 83 -10.23 19.47 8.91
C PRO A 83 -11.44 20.28 8.42
N ARG A 84 -11.44 20.69 7.14
CA ARG A 84 -12.45 21.54 6.53
C ARG A 84 -13.09 20.84 5.32
N GLY A 85 -14.07 19.97 5.58
CA GLY A 85 -15.31 19.89 4.80
C GLY A 85 -15.30 19.41 3.34
N ARG A 86 -14.20 18.96 2.74
CA ARG A 86 -14.22 18.17 1.49
C ARG A 86 -13.22 17.02 1.60
N GLY A 87 -13.42 16.17 2.60
CA GLY A 87 -12.51 15.06 2.91
C GLY A 87 -12.84 13.84 2.05
N SER A 88 -11.81 13.16 1.55
CA SER A 88 -11.94 11.82 0.96
C SER A 88 -12.90 10.95 1.77
N ASP A 89 -13.75 10.19 1.07
CA ASP A 89 -14.68 9.23 1.65
C ASP A 89 -13.98 8.44 2.78
N PRO A 90 -14.52 8.42 4.02
CA PRO A 90 -13.95 7.66 5.13
C PRO A 90 -13.61 6.21 4.76
N ASN A 91 -14.36 5.61 3.83
CA ASN A 91 -14.09 4.28 3.31
C ASN A 91 -12.81 4.20 2.46
N VAL A 92 -12.47 5.25 1.70
CA VAL A 92 -11.20 5.34 0.95
C VAL A 92 -10.01 5.40 1.92
N LEU A 93 -10.13 6.17 2.99
CA LEU A 93 -9.06 6.34 3.96
C LEU A 93 -8.83 5.08 4.79
N SER A 94 -9.91 4.41 5.19
CA SER A 94 -9.85 3.10 5.83
C SER A 94 -9.10 2.07 4.95
N ARG A 95 -9.26 2.14 3.62
CA ARG A 95 -8.55 1.23 2.70
C ARG A 95 -7.04 1.44 2.67
N TYR A 96 -6.52 2.66 2.81
CA TYR A 96 -5.07 2.89 2.89
C TYR A 96 -4.48 2.29 4.17
N VAL A 97 -5.17 2.47 5.30
CA VAL A 97 -4.80 1.85 6.58
C VAL A 97 -4.74 0.33 6.45
N GLN A 98 -5.79 -0.28 5.88
CA GLN A 98 -5.82 -1.73 5.64
C GLN A 98 -4.68 -2.20 4.73
N MET A 99 -4.37 -1.44 3.66
CA MET A 99 -3.26 -1.78 2.77
C MET A 99 -1.90 -1.71 3.48
N MET A 100 -1.66 -0.69 4.31
CA MET A 100 -0.43 -0.56 5.09
C MET A 100 -0.28 -1.70 6.10
N CYS A 101 -1.37 -2.08 6.79
CA CYS A 101 -1.39 -3.26 7.65
C CYS A 101 -1.09 -4.55 6.86
N ALA A 102 -1.69 -4.71 5.67
CA ALA A 102 -1.43 -5.86 4.81
C ALA A 102 0.03 -5.93 4.30
N LEU A 103 0.68 -4.78 4.14
CA LEU A 103 2.12 -4.68 3.84
C LEU A 103 3.02 -4.92 5.05
N GLY A 104 2.45 -5.18 6.24
CA GLY A 104 3.17 -5.62 7.43
C GLY A 104 3.35 -4.59 8.54
N ALA A 105 2.76 -3.38 8.43
CA ALA A 105 2.87 -2.35 9.47
C ALA A 105 2.42 -2.88 10.84
N ALA A 106 3.22 -2.63 11.89
CA ALA A 106 2.87 -3.00 13.27
C ALA A 106 1.68 -2.19 13.78
N SER A 107 1.63 -0.90 13.42
CA SER A 107 0.51 -0.04 13.77
C SER A 107 0.37 1.09 12.78
N VAL A 108 -0.86 1.43 12.43
CA VAL A 108 -1.18 2.57 11.58
C VAL A 108 -2.20 3.44 12.31
N GLU A 109 -1.82 4.67 12.62
CA GLU A 109 -2.70 5.63 13.27
C GLU A 109 -3.21 6.65 12.25
N LEU A 110 -4.53 6.72 12.08
CA LEU A 110 -5.15 7.70 11.18
C LEU A 110 -5.68 8.90 11.97
N VAL A 111 -5.16 10.09 11.69
CA VAL A 111 -5.57 11.34 12.33
C VAL A 111 -5.95 12.40 11.29
N ALA A 112 -6.72 13.38 11.72
CA ALA A 112 -7.07 14.52 10.87
C ALA A 112 -6.01 15.62 10.84
N ASP A 113 -5.17 15.66 11.87
CA ASP A 113 -4.11 16.64 12.06
C ASP A 113 -3.04 16.00 12.96
N HIS A 114 -1.77 16.33 12.74
CA HIS A 114 -0.65 15.84 13.54
C HIS A 114 -0.77 16.17 15.02
N LYS A 115 -1.46 17.26 15.38
CA LYS A 115 -1.73 17.64 16.77
C LYS A 115 -2.64 16.65 17.50
N LYS A 116 -3.35 15.80 16.77
CA LYS A 116 -4.22 14.74 17.31
C LYS A 116 -3.51 13.38 17.38
N ALA A 117 -2.24 13.31 17.01
CA ALA A 117 -1.46 12.07 17.15
C ALA A 117 -1.39 11.66 18.63
N SER A 118 -1.60 10.37 18.87
CA SER A 118 -1.57 9.78 20.21
C SER A 118 -0.17 9.76 20.83
N ARG A 119 0.88 9.94 20.01
CA ARG A 119 2.28 9.93 20.40
C ARG A 119 3.04 11.09 19.76
N GLN A 120 4.25 11.34 20.25
CA GLN A 120 5.15 12.32 19.64
C GLN A 120 5.52 11.88 18.22
N LEU A 121 5.60 12.85 17.29
CA LEU A 121 5.85 12.57 15.87
C LEU A 121 7.15 11.79 15.62
N SER A 122 8.16 12.01 16.44
CA SER A 122 9.46 11.31 16.39
C SER A 122 9.40 9.82 16.75
N THR A 123 8.29 9.33 17.31
CA THR A 123 8.14 7.92 17.72
C THR A 123 7.56 7.02 16.64
N TYR A 124 7.09 7.61 15.54
CA TYR A 124 6.66 6.88 14.36
C TYR A 124 7.86 6.67 13.44
N ASP A 125 7.87 5.56 12.71
CA ASP A 125 8.92 5.25 11.74
C ASP A 125 8.67 5.99 10.42
N HIS A 126 7.41 6.25 10.08
CA HIS A 126 7.01 7.02 8.90
C HIS A 126 5.76 7.86 9.15
N ILE A 127 5.69 9.01 8.47
CA ILE A 127 4.47 9.81 8.37
C ILE A 127 4.00 9.81 6.92
N VAL A 128 2.74 9.47 6.70
CA VAL A 128 2.10 9.52 5.39
C VAL A 128 1.06 10.64 5.39
N VAL A 129 1.24 11.59 4.48
CA VAL A 129 0.35 12.75 4.32
C VAL A 129 -0.33 12.71 2.97
N ASN A 130 -1.47 13.39 2.87
CA ASN A 130 -2.07 13.66 1.57
C ASN A 130 -1.12 14.54 0.73
N ASP A 131 -0.95 14.20 -0.56
CA ASP A 131 -0.05 14.85 -1.51
C ASP A 131 -0.21 16.38 -1.53
N GLU A 132 -1.44 16.88 -1.52
CA GLU A 132 -1.72 18.32 -1.55
C GLU A 132 -1.32 19.06 -0.25
N LYS A 133 -1.10 18.32 0.84
CA LYS A 133 -0.88 18.87 2.18
C LYS A 133 0.53 18.66 2.70
N VAL A 134 1.41 18.03 1.93
CA VAL A 134 2.78 17.76 2.38
C VAL A 134 3.53 19.05 2.73
N ALA A 135 3.36 20.10 1.93
CA ALA A 135 4.03 21.38 2.14
C ALA A 135 3.51 22.12 3.39
N SER A 136 2.19 22.16 3.58
CA SER A 136 1.60 22.79 4.78
C SER A 136 1.92 22.00 6.04
N PHE A 137 1.89 20.67 5.98
CA PHE A 137 2.31 19.82 7.09
C PHE A 137 3.77 20.06 7.48
N LYS A 138 4.70 20.07 6.51
CA LYS A 138 6.13 20.34 6.78
C LYS A 138 6.34 21.71 7.44
N LYS A 139 5.56 22.72 7.03
CA LYS A 139 5.61 24.06 7.62
C LYS A 139 5.06 24.09 9.05
N ASP A 140 3.90 23.46 9.28
CA ASP A 140 3.23 23.47 10.58
C ASP A 140 3.99 22.63 11.62
N ALA A 141 4.67 21.58 11.17
CA ALA A 141 5.50 20.72 12.01
C ALA A 141 6.97 21.20 12.08
N ALA A 142 7.29 22.38 11.54
CA ALA A 142 8.63 22.95 11.59
C ALA A 142 9.05 23.18 13.06
N GLY A 143 10.10 22.48 13.49
CA GLY A 143 10.57 22.49 14.89
C GLY A 143 10.34 21.18 15.64
N HIS A 144 9.57 20.24 15.09
CA HIS A 144 9.54 18.86 15.57
C HIS A 144 10.66 18.04 14.93
N ALA A 145 11.21 17.07 15.68
CA ALA A 145 11.99 15.99 15.07
C ALA A 145 11.02 15.10 14.28
N LEU A 146 11.15 15.09 12.96
CA LEU A 146 10.24 14.38 12.06
C LEU A 146 10.91 13.13 11.47
N PRO A 147 10.24 11.98 11.50
CA PRO A 147 10.66 10.81 10.73
C PRO A 147 10.43 11.05 9.23
N PRO A 148 10.86 10.14 8.34
CA PRO A 148 10.62 10.26 6.91
C PRO A 148 9.14 10.45 6.55
N ILE A 149 8.87 11.46 5.72
CA ILE A 149 7.51 11.87 5.32
C ILE A 149 7.25 11.44 3.88
N GLY A 150 6.30 10.55 3.67
CA GLY A 150 5.82 10.14 2.36
C GLY A 150 4.43 10.71 2.03
N THR A 151 4.09 10.75 0.75
CA THR A 151 2.72 11.07 0.30
C THR A 151 1.92 9.80 -0.01
N ILE A 152 0.63 9.95 -0.33
CA ILE A 152 -0.18 8.81 -0.79
C ILE A 152 0.30 8.32 -2.15
N SER A 153 0.76 9.19 -3.05
CA SER A 153 1.37 8.74 -4.31
C SER A 153 2.63 7.92 -4.06
N TRP A 154 3.51 8.36 -3.15
CA TRP A 154 4.67 7.55 -2.75
C TRP A 154 4.26 6.19 -2.16
N PHE A 155 3.23 6.16 -1.31
CA PHE A 155 2.70 4.90 -0.77
C PHE A 155 2.21 3.96 -1.88
N LYS A 156 1.47 4.48 -2.86
CA LYS A 156 1.03 3.71 -4.02
C LYS A 156 2.21 3.14 -4.82
N GLN A 157 3.27 3.93 -4.99
CA GLN A 157 4.49 3.47 -5.66
C GLN A 157 5.18 2.36 -4.86
N CYS A 158 5.20 2.43 -3.52
CA CYS A 158 5.70 1.33 -2.68
C CYS A 158 4.86 0.05 -2.84
N LEU A 159 3.54 0.19 -2.95
CA LEU A 159 2.62 -0.92 -3.19
C LEU A 159 2.83 -1.56 -4.56
N ILE A 160 2.97 -0.75 -5.62
CA ILE A 160 3.21 -1.20 -7.00
C ILE A 160 4.57 -1.91 -7.10
N GLY A 161 5.61 -1.34 -6.51
CA GLY A 161 6.96 -1.92 -6.54
C GLY A 161 7.16 -3.09 -5.58
N GLY A 162 6.28 -3.29 -4.58
CA GLY A 162 6.44 -4.31 -3.55
C GLY A 162 7.66 -4.10 -2.64
N HIS A 163 8.14 -2.87 -2.52
CA HIS A 163 9.27 -2.50 -1.66
C HIS A 163 9.09 -1.08 -1.09
N LEU A 164 9.78 -0.78 0.01
CA LEU A 164 9.79 0.56 0.59
C LEU A 164 10.72 1.44 -0.25
N LEU A 165 10.16 2.42 -0.95
CA LEU A 165 10.93 3.31 -1.81
C LEU A 165 11.65 4.38 -0.97
N PRO A 166 12.88 4.78 -1.36
CA PRO A 166 13.56 5.87 -0.69
C PRO A 166 12.75 7.17 -0.82
N LEU A 167 12.68 7.92 0.26
CA LEU A 167 12.09 9.26 0.27
C LEU A 167 13.19 10.25 -0.07
N ASN A 168 13.03 10.97 -1.18
CA ASN A 168 13.92 12.09 -1.51
C ASN A 168 13.63 13.19 -0.48
N THR A 169 14.51 13.30 0.53
CA THR A 169 14.45 14.32 1.59
C THR A 169 14.77 15.70 1.06
#